data_AF-A0A9C8FW48-F1
#
_entry.id   AF-A0A9C8FW48-F1
#
_cell.length_a   1.000
_cell.length_b   1.000
_cell.length_c   1.000
_cell.angle_alpha   90.00
_cell.angle_beta   90.00
_cell.angle_gamma   90.00
#
_symmetry.space_group_name_H-M   'P 1'
#
loop_
_entity.id
_entity.type
_entity.pdbx_description
1 polymer ?
#
loop_
_entity_poly.entity_id
_entity_poly.type
_entity_poly.pdbx_seq_one_letter_code
_entity_poly.pdbx_strand_id
1 'polypeptide(L)' 'MAKKILALAGDFVEDYELMVPFQSLQALGYQVDVVCPDKKSGETVRTAIHDFEGDQTYTEKPGHNFALNADFATIKPEEY' A
#
# COMPACT_ATOMS: atom_id res chain seq x y z
N MET A 1 -3.25 -12.11 -20.74
CA MET A 1 -2.26 -11.50 -19.83
C MET A 1 -2.95 -11.23 -18.51
N ALA A 2 -2.27 -11.41 -17.37
CA ALA A 2 -2.83 -11.03 -16.07
C ALA A 2 -3.06 -9.50 -16.06
N LYS A 3 -4.14 -9.05 -15.40
CA LYS A 3 -4.41 -7.62 -15.26
C LYS A 3 -3.34 -6.97 -14.37
N LYS A 4 -3.00 -5.71 -14.64
CA LYS A 4 -2.16 -4.90 -13.76
C LYS A 4 -3.05 -4.12 -12.81
N ILE A 5 -2.60 -3.89 -11.58
CA ILE A 5 -3.34 -3.16 -10.55
C ILE A 5 -2.41 -2.10 -9.98
N LEU A 6 -2.92 -0.87 -9.91
CA LEU A 6 -2.25 0.25 -9.25
C LEU A 6 -2.83 0.44 -7.85
N ALA A 7 -1.98 0.45 -6.83
CA ALA A 7 -2.33 0.81 -5.47
C ALA A 7 -1.70 2.16 -5.11
N LEU A 8 -2.51 3.09 -4.61
CA LEU A 8 -2.05 4.37 -4.10
C LEU A 8 -1.83 4.25 -2.59
N ALA A 9 -0.60 4.49 -2.14
CA ALA A 9 -0.20 4.48 -0.74
C ALA A 9 0.28 5.87 -0.29
N GLY A 10 0.37 6.05 1.02
CA GLY A 10 0.89 7.24 1.68
C GLY A 10 1.37 6.90 3.09
N ASP A 11 2.06 7.84 3.73
CA ASP A 11 2.44 7.65 5.13
C ASP A 11 1.21 7.55 6.03
N PHE A 12 1.24 6.59 6.95
CA PHE A 12 0.17 6.19 7.86
C PHE A 12 -1.08 5.60 7.18
N VAL A 13 -0.94 5.04 5.98
CA VAL A 13 -1.93 4.08 5.44
C VAL A 13 -2.06 2.89 6.40
N GLU A 14 -3.27 2.34 6.54
CA GLU A 14 -3.51 1.23 7.46
C GLU A 14 -2.74 -0.02 6.99
N ASP A 15 -2.05 -0.69 7.93
CA ASP A 15 -1.06 -1.74 7.68
C ASP A 15 -1.65 -2.95 6.96
N TYR A 16 -2.82 -3.41 7.39
CA TYR A 16 -3.55 -4.51 6.76
C TYR A 16 -4.23 -4.08 5.47
N GLU A 17 -4.79 -2.87 5.42
CA GLU A 17 -5.43 -2.36 4.20
C GLU A 17 -4.45 -2.21 3.04
N LEU A 18 -3.16 -2.02 3.31
CA LEU A 18 -2.14 -2.06 2.26
C LEU A 18 -1.60 -3.48 2.01
N MET A 19 -1.12 -4.16 3.06
CA MET A 19 -0.37 -5.42 2.88
C MET A 19 -1.26 -6.58 2.41
N VAL A 20 -2.47 -6.71 2.95
CA VAL A 20 -3.33 -7.86 2.65
C VAL A 20 -3.80 -7.84 1.19
N PRO A 21 -4.33 -6.73 0.65
CA PRO A 21 -4.68 -6.67 -0.78
C PRO A 21 -3.46 -6.85 -1.69
N PHE A 22 -2.32 -6.22 -1.35
CA PHE A 22 -1.08 -6.34 -2.13
C PHE A 22 -0.67 -7.81 -2.31
N GLN A 23 -0.53 -8.55 -1.21
CA GLN A 23 -0.09 -9.95 -1.26
C GLN A 23 -1.17 -10.89 -1.83
N SER A 24 -2.44 -10.65 -1.52
CA SER A 24 -3.53 -11.49 -2.03
C SER A 24 -3.64 -11.42 -3.55
N LEU A 25 -3.55 -10.21 -4.12
CA LEU A 25 -3.59 -10.01 -5.56
C LEU A 25 -2.36 -10.61 -6.25
N GLN A 26 -1.17 -10.49 -5.64
CA GLN A 26 0.03 -11.16 -6.13
C GLN A 26 -0.12 -12.69 -6.12
N ALA A 27 -0.69 -13.26 -5.05
CA ALA A 27 -0.92 -14.70 -4.95
C ALA A 27 -1.91 -15.23 -6.03
N LEU A 28 -2.84 -14.37 -6.48
CA LEU A 28 -3.74 -14.66 -7.60
C LEU A 28 -3.10 -14.44 -8.98
N GLY A 29 -1.84 -14.03 -9.05
CA GLY A 29 -1.07 -13.83 -10.28
C GLY A 29 -1.25 -12.46 -10.94
N TYR A 30 -1.83 -11.48 -10.25
CA TYR A 30 -1.87 -10.09 -10.74
C TYR A 30 -0.53 -9.39 -10.53
N GLN A 31 -0.16 -8.51 -11.46
CA GLN A 31 0.91 -7.54 -11.22
C GLN A 31 0.33 -6.38 -10.41
N VAL A 32 0.95 -6.06 -9.28
CA VAL A 32 0.51 -4.96 -8.39
C VAL A 32 1.66 -3.98 -8.22
N ASP A 33 1.44 -2.73 -8.63
CA ASP A 33 2.38 -1.64 -8.44
C ASP A 33 1.83 -0.71 -7.35
N VAL A 34 2.63 -0.45 -6.32
CA VAL A 34 2.32 0.40 -5.18
C VAL A 34 3.17 1.65 -5.25
N VAL A 35 2.52 2.82 -5.29
CA VAL A 35 3.15 4.12 -5.45
C VAL A 35 2.72 5.10 -4.37
N CYS A 36 3.57 6.08 -4.07
CA CYS A 36 3.27 7.21 -3.18
C CYS A 36 3.78 8.49 -3.82
N PRO A 37 3.00 9.60 -3.84
CA PRO A 37 3.49 10.91 -4.27
C PRO A 37 4.82 11.26 -3.59
N ASP A 38 5.70 11.91 -4.35
CA ASP A 38 7.02 12.37 -3.89
C ASP A 38 7.99 11.28 -3.37
N LYS A 39 7.68 10.00 -3.61
CA LYS A 39 8.54 8.85 -3.29
C LYS A 39 8.77 7.96 -4.52
N LYS A 40 9.87 7.22 -4.49
CA LYS A 40 10.32 6.29 -5.52
C LYS A 40 10.28 4.84 -5.05
N SER A 41 10.37 3.92 -5.99
CA SER A 41 10.56 2.49 -5.76
C SER A 41 11.78 2.25 -4.87
N GLY A 42 11.62 1.37 -3.88
CA GLY A 42 12.61 1.10 -2.83
C GLY A 42 12.53 2.04 -1.62
N GLU A 43 11.90 3.20 -1.72
CA GLU A 43 11.57 4.00 -0.54
C GLU A 43 10.39 3.40 0.21
N THR A 44 10.21 3.79 1.48
CA THR A 44 9.18 3.24 2.34
C THR A 44 8.10 4.25 2.70
N VAL A 45 6.89 3.75 2.91
CA VAL A 45 5.86 4.44 3.69
C VAL A 45 5.77 3.81 5.08
N ARG A 46 5.52 4.64 6.10
CA ARG A 46 5.14 4.14 7.42
C ARG A 46 3.68 3.72 7.38
N THR A 47 3.29 2.63 8.02
CA THR A 47 1.87 2.26 8.17
C THR A 47 1.37 2.49 9.59
N ALA A 48 0.05 2.55 9.72
CA ALA A 48 -0.67 2.64 10.99
C ALA A 48 -1.44 1.35 11.24
N ILE A 49 -1.52 0.90 12.48
CA ILE A 49 -2.47 -0.13 12.91
C ILE A 49 -3.63 0.60 13.58
N HIS A 50 -4.83 0.43 13.04
CA HIS A 50 -6.07 0.95 13.63
C HIS A 50 -6.86 -0.19 14.27
N ASP A 51 -6.99 -0.17 15.60
CA ASP A 51 -7.70 -1.23 16.34
C ASP A 51 -8.65 -0.66 17.39
N PHE A 52 -9.76 -1.34 17.64
CA PHE A 52 -10.74 -0.94 18.65
C PHE A 52 -10.44 -1.66 19.98
N GLU A 53 -9.84 -0.93 20.91
CA GLU A 53 -9.41 -1.45 22.23
C GLU A 53 -10.38 -1.08 23.38
N GLY A 54 -11.61 -0.67 23.05
CA GLY A 54 -12.70 -0.43 24.03
C GLY A 54 -13.21 1.02 24.14
N ASP A 55 -12.60 1.96 23.42
CA ASP A 55 -13.01 3.37 23.37
C ASP A 55 -14.04 3.66 22.26
N GLN A 56 -14.51 4.91 22.18
CA GLN A 56 -15.47 5.35 21.15
C GLN A 56 -14.89 5.38 19.72
N THR A 57 -13.56 5.28 19.60
CA THR A 57 -12.84 5.26 18.33
C THR A 57 -11.62 4.34 18.45
N TYR A 58 -11.01 4.03 17.31
CA TYR A 58 -9.80 3.22 17.24
C TYR A 58 -8.60 3.89 17.94
N THR A 59 -7.67 3.08 18.45
CA THR A 59 -6.31 3.52 18.78
C THR A 59 -5.42 3.39 17.55
N GLU A 60 -4.35 4.18 17.52
CA GLU A 60 -3.35 4.11 16.45
C GLU A 60 -2.00 3.68 17.02
N LYS A 61 -1.37 2.70 16.38
CA LYS A 61 -0.02 2.22 16.71
C LYS A 61 0.85 2.18 15.45
N PRO A 62 2.18 2.31 15.56
CA PRO A 62 3.07 2.10 14.42
C PRO A 62 2.94 0.68 13.87
N GLY A 63 2.70 0.56 12.56
CA GLY A 63 2.72 -0.72 11.84
C GLY A 63 4.09 -1.03 11.24
N HIS A 64 4.12 -1.85 10.19
CA HIS A 64 5.33 -2.17 9.45
C HIS A 64 5.72 -1.01 8.51
N ASN A 65 7.00 -0.95 8.10
CA ASN A 65 7.35 -0.10 6.97
C ASN A 65 7.06 -0.88 5.67
N PHE A 66 6.29 -0.28 4.76
CA PHE A 66 6.00 -0.87 3.46
C PHE A 66 6.95 -0.30 2.41
N ALA A 67 7.68 -1.15 1.69
CA ALA A 67 8.57 -0.74 0.61
C ALA A 67 7.80 -0.62 -0.71
N LEU A 68 7.83 0.57 -1.31
CA LEU A 68 7.22 0.85 -2.61
C LEU A 68 7.95 0.09 -3.72
N ASN A 69 7.23 -0.37 -4.73
CA ASN A 69 7.82 -1.14 -5.85
C ASN A 69 7.74 -0.42 -7.21
N ALA A 70 7.11 0.77 -7.28
CA ALA A 70 7.03 1.58 -8.49
C ALA A 70 7.16 3.08 -8.19
N ASP A 71 7.51 3.86 -9.21
CA ASP A 71 7.73 5.31 -9.13
C ASP A 71 6.46 6.08 -9.50
N PHE A 72 5.89 6.85 -8.56
CA PHE A 72 4.68 7.64 -8.80
C PHE A 72 4.81 8.60 -9.99
N ALA A 73 6.00 9.19 -10.18
CA ALA A 73 6.24 10.18 -11.22
C ALA A 73 6.24 9.61 -12.65
N THR A 74 6.33 8.29 -12.82
CA THR A 74 6.48 7.67 -14.15
C THR A 74 5.36 6.68 -14.51
N ILE A 75 4.45 6.36 -13.58
CA ILE A 75 3.30 5.50 -13.90
C ILE A 75 2.35 6.19 -14.86
N LYS A 76 1.67 5.39 -15.68
CA LYS A 76 0.60 5.83 -16.57
C LYS A 76 -0.70 5.14 -16.20
N PRO A 77 -1.72 5.86 -15.72
CA PRO A 77 -2.97 5.25 -15.29
C PRO A 77 -3.64 4.39 -16.35
N GLU A 78 -3.48 4.71 -17.64
CA GLU A 78 -4.02 3.96 -18.77
C GLU A 78 -3.35 2.58 -19.01
N GLU A 79 -2.23 2.29 -18.34
CA GLU A 79 -1.52 1.00 -18.43
C GLU A 79 -2.00 -0.03 -17.38
N TYR A 80 -2.96 0.33 -16.53
CA TYR A 80 -3.57 -0.50 -15.48
C TYR A 80 -5.05 -0.75 -15.76
#